data_AF-A0A497EZB1-F1
#
_entry.id   AF-A0A497EZB1-F1
#
_cell.length_a   1.000
_cell.length_b   1.000
_cell.length_c   1.000
_cell.angle_alpha   90.00
_cell.angle_beta   90.00
_cell.angle_gamma   90.00
#
_symmetry.space_group_name_H-M   'P 1'
#
loop_
_entity.id
_entity.type
_entity.pdbx_description
1 polymer ?
#
loop_
_entity_poly.entity_id
_entity_poly.type
_entity_poly.pdbx_seq_one_letter_code
_entity_poly.pdbx_strand_id
1 'polypeptide(L)' 'VKVKGELGVKPVQLARIDEVDVSKYLGHMETTFRQVLEAIGVNFDEILGVTSLDFFLRRK' A
#
# COMPACT_ATOMS: atom_id res chain seq x y z
N VAL A 1 16.43 3.69 2.40
CA VAL A 1 14.97 3.80 2.69
C VAL A 1 14.33 4.82 1.75
N LYS A 2 13.07 4.63 1.35
CA LYS A 2 12.32 5.55 0.47
C LYS A 2 11.87 6.77 1.28
N VAL A 3 12.11 7.95 0.71
CA VAL A 3 11.76 9.23 1.35
C VAL A 3 11.06 10.14 0.35
N LYS A 4 10.40 11.19 0.85
CA LYS A 4 9.62 12.15 0.05
C LYS A 4 10.47 13.18 -0.73
N GLY A 5 11.76 13.31 -0.43
CA GLY A 5 12.67 14.28 -1.07
C GLY A 5 13.05 13.93 -2.52
N GLU A 6 13.70 14.85 -3.24
CA GLU A 6 14.01 14.74 -4.67
C GLU A 6 14.73 13.45 -5.07
N LEU A 7 15.74 13.03 -4.30
CA LEU A 7 16.47 11.79 -4.57
C LEU A 7 15.59 10.54 -4.34
N GLY A 8 14.46 10.67 -3.65
CA GLY A 8 13.50 9.60 -3.37
C GLY A 8 14.01 8.49 -2.45
N VAL A 9 15.29 8.54 -2.06
CA VAL A 9 15.97 7.57 -1.19
C VAL A 9 17.01 8.25 -0.30
N LYS A 10 17.21 7.70 0.90
CA LYS A 10 18.33 8.02 1.80
C LYS A 10 18.91 6.74 2.44
N PRO A 11 20.19 6.69 2.81
CA PRO A 11 20.71 5.69 3.73
C PRO A 11 19.92 5.73 5.04
N VAL A 12 19.71 4.56 5.68
CA VAL A 12 18.90 4.47 6.91
C VAL A 12 19.43 5.37 8.03
N GLN A 13 20.76 5.48 8.14
CA GLN A 13 21.43 6.31 9.14
C GLN A 13 21.25 7.82 8.92
N LEU A 14 20.86 8.24 7.71
CA LEU A 14 20.68 9.66 7.33
C LEU A 14 19.21 10.04 7.14
N ALA A 15 18.30 9.08 7.25
CA ALA A 15 16.87 9.31 7.10
C ALA A 15 16.24 9.62 8.45
N ARG A 16 15.35 10.62 8.48
CA ARG A 16 14.47 10.81 9.63
C ARG A 16 13.14 10.09 9.41
N ILE A 17 12.47 9.74 10.50
CA ILE A 17 11.18 9.03 10.45
C ILE A 17 10.12 9.87 9.72
N ASP A 18 10.10 11.19 9.91
CA ASP A 18 9.15 12.12 9.25
C ASP A 18 9.34 12.21 7.73
N GLU A 19 10.54 11.86 7.24
CA GLU A 19 10.87 11.93 5.82
C GLU A 19 10.46 10.66 5.06
N VAL A 20 10.12 9.58 5.78
CA VAL A 20 9.78 8.29 5.17
C VAL A 20 8.52 8.42 4.33
N ASP A 21 8.60 7.96 3.09
CA ASP A 21 7.48 7.96 2.16
C ASP A 21 6.64 6.69 2.34
N VAL A 22 5.76 6.72 3.34
CA VAL A 22 4.86 5.61 3.69
C VAL A 22 4.02 5.15 2.49
N SER A 23 3.59 6.09 1.63
CA SER A 23 2.76 5.78 0.46
C SER A 23 3.46 4.86 -0.53
N LYS A 24 4.79 5.03 -0.73
CA LYS A 24 5.56 4.10 -1.58
C LYS A 24 5.60 2.69 -1.01
N TYR A 25 5.75 2.57 0.30
CA TYR A 25 5.75 1.26 0.95
C TYR A 25 4.38 0.60 0.86
N LEU A 26 3.29 1.35 1.08
CA LEU A 26 1.92 0.84 0.90
C LEU A 26 1.69 0.34 -0.53
N GLY A 27 2.09 1.11 -1.55
CA GLY A 27 1.96 0.69 -2.95
C GLY A 27 2.78 -0.56 -3.28
N HIS A 28 3.98 -0.71 -2.69
CA HIS A 28 4.77 -1.93 -2.84
C HIS A 28 4.07 -3.12 -2.19
N MET A 29 3.53 -2.96 -0.98
CA MET A 29 2.77 -4.03 -0.31
C MET A 29 1.53 -4.42 -1.11
N GLU A 30 0.75 -3.45 -1.60
CA GLU A 30 -0.39 -3.72 -2.47
C GLU A 30 0.01 -4.51 -3.71
N THR A 31 1.06 -4.09 -4.42
CA THR A 31 1.52 -4.79 -5.64
C THR A 31 1.95 -6.22 -5.33
N THR A 32 2.72 -6.41 -4.26
CA THR A 32 3.19 -7.74 -3.85
C THR A 32 2.03 -8.64 -3.45
N PHE A 33 1.09 -8.14 -2.65
CA PHE A 33 -0.07 -8.94 -2.26
C PHE A 33 -0.98 -9.26 -3.44
N ARG A 34 -1.23 -8.31 -4.34
CA ARG A 34 -2.00 -8.55 -5.56
C ARG A 34 -1.41 -9.72 -6.35
N GLN A 35 -0.09 -9.73 -6.57
CA GLN A 35 0.60 -10.81 -7.27
C GLN A 35 0.48 -12.17 -6.56
N VAL A 36 0.69 -12.21 -5.24
CA VAL A 36 0.64 -13.45 -4.45
C VAL A 36 -0.78 -14.00 -4.38
N LEU A 37 -1.77 -13.13 -4.18
CA LEU A 37 -3.17 -13.51 -4.01
C LEU A 37 -3.80 -13.92 -5.34
N GLU A 38 -3.47 -13.24 -6.42
CA GLU A 38 -3.89 -13.62 -7.77
C GLU A 38 -3.42 -15.05 -8.11
N ALA A 39 -2.18 -15.41 -7.73
CA ALA A 39 -1.65 -16.75 -7.95
C ALA A 39 -2.42 -17.87 -7.22
N ILE A 40 -3.15 -17.54 -6.14
CA ILE A 40 -4.01 -18.47 -5.40
C ILE A 40 -5.51 -18.24 -5.66
N GLY A 41 -5.86 -17.46 -6.69
CA GLY A 41 -7.25 -17.22 -7.11
C GLY A 41 -8.03 -16.26 -6.21
N VAL A 42 -7.35 -15.40 -5.46
CA VAL A 42 -7.96 -14.42 -4.56
C VAL A 42 -7.76 -13.00 -5.11
N ASN A 43 -8.84 -12.24 -5.24
CA ASN A 43 -8.78 -10.85 -5.66
C ASN A 43 -8.49 -9.94 -4.46
N PHE A 44 -7.38 -9.21 -4.53
CA PHE A 44 -6.97 -8.28 -3.47
C PHE A 44 -8.00 -7.16 -3.23
N ASP A 45 -8.65 -6.66 -4.29
CA ASP A 45 -9.64 -5.59 -4.20
C ASP A 45 -10.92 -6.05 -3.47
N GLU A 46 -11.23 -7.35 -3.51
CA GLU A 46 -12.33 -7.94 -2.75
C GLU A 46 -12.02 -8.00 -1.24
N ILE A 47 -10.77 -8.32 -0.88
CA ILE A 47 -10.32 -8.34 0.53
C ILE A 47 -10.38 -6.95 1.16
N LEU A 48 -10.02 -5.91 0.41
CA LEU A 48 -10.07 -4.52 0.88
C LEU A 48 -11.51 -4.00 1.08
N GLY A 49 -12.53 -4.81 0.79
CA GLY A 49 -13.93 -4.47 1.06
C GLY A 49 -14.57 -3.55 0.02
N VAL A 50 -13.92 -3.33 -1.12
CA VAL A 50 -14.46 -2.54 -2.24
C VAL A 50 -15.72 -3.21 -2.84
N THR A 51 -15.97 -4.49 -2.55
CA THR A 51 -17.11 -5.29 -3.02
C THR A 51 -18.12 -5.68 -1.95
N SER A 52 -18.15 -5.05 -0.76
CA SER A 52 -19.25 -5.30 0.18
C SER A 52 -20.39 -4.30 -0.01
N LEU A 53 -21.60 -4.82 -0.25
CA LEU A 53 -22.84 -4.03 -0.32
C LEU A 53 -23.03 -3.22 0.99
N ASP A 54 -22.55 -3.74 2.12
CA ASP A 54 -22.53 -3.08 3.44
C ASP A 54 -21.76 -1.74 3.42
N PHE A 55 -20.58 -1.69 2.80
CA PHE A 55 -19.79 -0.47 2.67
C PHE A 55 -20.50 0.63 1.87
N PHE A 56 -21.24 0.26 0.82
CA PHE A 56 -22.06 1.19 0.04
C PHE A 56 -23.29 1.68 0.81
N LEU A 57 -23.94 0.80 1.57
CA LEU A 57 -25.16 1.12 2.33
C LEU A 57 -24.89 1.98 3.57
N ARG A 58 -23.69 1.90 4.15
CA ARG A 58 -23.32 2.62 5.37
C ARG A 58 -22.89 4.09 5.15
N ARG A 59 -22.82 4.53 3.89
CA ARG A 59 -22.43 5.90 3.49
C ARG A 59 -23.62 6.83 3.22
N LYS A 60 -24.85 6.42 3.51
CA LYS A 60 -26.06 7.24 3.45
C LYS A 60 -26.55 7.64 4.83
#